data_AF-A0A923VI21-F1
#
_entry.id   AF-A0A923VI21-F1
#
_cell.length_a   1.000
_cell.length_b   1.000
_cell.length_c   1.000
_cell.angle_alpha   90.00
_cell.angle_beta   90.00
_cell.angle_gamma   90.00
#
_symmetry.space_group_name_H-M   'P 1'
#
loop_
_entity.id
_entity.type
_entity.pdbx_description
1 polymer ?
#
loop_
_entity_poly.entity_id
_entity_poly.type
_entity_poly.pdbx_seq_one_letter_code
_entity_poly.pdbx_strand_id
1 'polypeptide(L)'
;MAKISEKTVLNMSRSTILRRISRSILTLFAITFVFVTTSYADSTATVAAKPAGDAGAIKHGEELFKANCKSCHKIDKDAVGPALRGIKTRRKPEWIHSWVKNNAVFRASGDKDAIAIYEKFNKSEMTAFPTFTNEDIDAIVDYVEWAPVGGFKPPSDSTTVNQPPGGGGGGKYDTVILSLVIVVLILVLVSMLVFLSVIKRYLKDKEDKLSTEDKELVEQKFDIKAFVKSKGFITIVVLAFIMITVRTCWLGALSIGVEQNYQPVQPIHFSHKLHAGDNKINCNYCHTGVYKGKQSNIPSLNICM
;
A
#
# COMPACT_ATOMS: atom_id res chain seq x y z
N MET A 1 -58.09 -17.86 -46.13
CA MET A 1 -56.66 -17.47 -46.03
C MET A 1 -56.54 -16.33 -45.04
N ALA A 2 -56.00 -16.60 -43.85
CA ALA A 2 -55.94 -15.64 -42.75
C ALA A 2 -54.76 -14.66 -42.93
N LYS A 3 -55.06 -13.35 -43.00
CA LYS A 3 -54.07 -12.27 -43.05
C LYS A 3 -53.38 -12.15 -41.69
N ILE A 4 -52.15 -12.61 -41.60
CA ILE A 4 -51.26 -12.29 -40.48
C ILE A 4 -50.85 -10.83 -40.63
N SER A 5 -51.21 -10.01 -39.63
CA SER A 5 -50.91 -8.58 -39.58
C SER A 5 -49.40 -8.33 -39.52
N GLU A 6 -48.92 -7.48 -40.44
CA GLU A 6 -47.52 -7.04 -40.62
C GLU A 6 -46.88 -6.50 -39.33
N LYS A 7 -47.69 -6.02 -38.37
CA LYS A 7 -47.23 -5.52 -37.06
C LYS A 7 -46.65 -6.61 -36.17
N THR A 8 -47.05 -7.87 -36.32
CA THR A 8 -46.55 -8.97 -35.48
C THR A 8 -45.13 -9.40 -35.89
N VAL A 9 -44.79 -9.28 -37.17
CA VAL A 9 -43.48 -9.67 -37.71
C VAL A 9 -42.38 -8.66 -37.32
N LEU A 10 -42.69 -7.36 -37.30
CA LEU A 10 -41.75 -6.31 -36.91
C LEU A 10 -41.36 -6.35 -35.42
N ASN A 11 -42.23 -6.89 -34.54
CA ASN A 11 -41.95 -6.95 -33.11
C ASN A 11 -41.12 -8.18 -32.70
N MET A 12 -41.21 -9.28 -33.45
CA MET A 12 -40.41 -10.49 -33.20
C MET A 12 -38.93 -10.33 -33.61
N SER A 13 -38.65 -9.60 -34.70
CA SER A 13 -37.29 -9.32 -35.17
C SER A 13 -36.52 -8.37 -34.24
N ARG A 14 -37.17 -7.32 -33.73
CA ARG A 14 -36.57 -6.37 -32.76
C ARG A 14 -36.20 -7.04 -31.43
N SER A 15 -37.00 -7.99 -30.95
CA SER A 15 -36.73 -8.74 -29.70
C SER A 15 -35.48 -9.62 -29.78
N THR A 16 -35.26 -10.30 -30.90
CA THR A 16 -34.08 -11.17 -31.09
C THR A 16 -32.81 -10.36 -31.34
N ILE A 17 -32.91 -9.26 -32.10
CA ILE A 17 -31.79 -8.35 -32.37
C ILE A 17 -31.36 -7.61 -31.10
N LEU A 18 -32.31 -7.07 -30.31
CA LEU A 18 -32.00 -6.42 -29.03
C LEU A 18 -31.42 -7.40 -27.99
N ARG A 19 -31.90 -8.66 -27.97
CA ARG A 19 -31.31 -9.72 -27.12
C ARG A 19 -29.91 -10.14 -27.58
N ARG A 20 -29.63 -10.15 -28.89
CA ARG A 20 -28.28 -10.40 -29.43
C ARG A 20 -27.34 -9.24 -29.11
N ILE A 21 -27.76 -7.99 -29.30
CA ILE A 21 -26.95 -6.80 -28.96
C ILE A 21 -26.66 -6.75 -27.44
N SER A 22 -27.64 -7.04 -26.59
CA SER A 22 -27.44 -7.11 -25.13
C SER A 22 -26.45 -8.22 -24.71
N ARG A 23 -26.50 -9.39 -25.36
CA ARG A 23 -25.54 -10.47 -25.11
C ARG A 23 -24.15 -10.11 -25.61
N SER A 24 -24.03 -9.51 -26.79
CA SER A 24 -22.76 -9.07 -27.37
C SER A 24 -22.10 -7.96 -26.55
N ILE A 25 -22.87 -7.00 -26.02
CA ILE A 25 -22.36 -5.94 -25.13
C ILE A 25 -21.91 -6.53 -23.79
N LEU A 26 -22.67 -7.47 -23.22
CA LEU A 26 -22.30 -8.13 -21.96
C LEU A 26 -21.05 -9.00 -22.10
N THR A 27 -20.87 -9.69 -23.24
CA THR A 27 -19.63 -10.44 -23.52
C THR A 27 -18.44 -9.51 -23.77
N LEU A 28 -18.65 -8.37 -24.44
CA LEU A 28 -17.58 -7.39 -24.64
C LEU A 28 -17.12 -6.80 -23.31
N PHE A 29 -18.07 -6.51 -22.41
CA PHE A 29 -17.79 -5.97 -21.08
C PHE A 29 -17.09 -6.98 -20.16
N ALA A 30 -17.45 -8.27 -20.26
CA ALA A 30 -16.78 -9.33 -19.51
C ALA A 30 -15.33 -9.56 -20.02
N ILE A 31 -15.11 -9.48 -21.34
CA ILE A 31 -13.78 -9.64 -21.94
C ILE A 31 -12.89 -8.44 -21.63
N THR A 32 -13.42 -7.21 -21.68
CA THR A 32 -12.64 -6.01 -21.28
C THR A 32 -12.38 -5.99 -19.78
N PHE A 33 -13.30 -6.49 -18.94
CA PHE A 33 -13.06 -6.62 -17.50
C PHE A 33 -11.96 -7.64 -17.19
N VAL A 34 -11.91 -8.77 -17.91
CA VAL A 34 -10.84 -9.79 -17.77
C VAL A 34 -9.50 -9.29 -18.34
N PHE A 35 -9.50 -8.53 -19.44
CA PHE A 35 -8.28 -7.92 -19.98
C PHE A 35 -7.73 -6.81 -19.07
N VAL A 36 -8.61 -6.00 -18.46
CA VAL A 36 -8.20 -4.95 -17.52
C VAL A 36 -7.67 -5.56 -16.22
N THR A 37 -8.13 -6.73 -15.76
CA THR A 37 -7.57 -7.38 -14.56
C THR A 37 -6.29 -8.17 -14.83
N THR A 38 -6.09 -8.70 -16.05
CA THR A 38 -4.87 -9.43 -16.42
C THR A 38 -3.72 -8.53 -16.87
N SER A 39 -4.01 -7.33 -17.37
CA SER A 39 -2.98 -6.33 -17.71
C SER A 39 -2.23 -5.75 -16.50
N TYR A 40 -2.65 -6.07 -15.26
CA TYR A 40 -1.92 -5.72 -14.03
C TYR A 40 -1.02 -6.84 -13.51
N ALA A 41 -0.97 -8.00 -14.19
CA ALA A 41 -0.15 -9.13 -13.75
C ALA A 41 1.24 -9.18 -14.42
N ASP A 42 1.49 -8.39 -15.46
CA ASP A 42 2.75 -8.47 -16.22
C ASP A 42 3.45 -7.12 -16.31
N SER A 43 4.12 -6.74 -15.23
CA SER A 43 5.10 -5.65 -15.22
C SER A 43 6.16 -5.94 -14.15
N THR A 44 6.84 -7.06 -14.32
CA THR A 44 8.19 -7.29 -13.77
C THR A 44 9.19 -7.34 -14.91
N ALA A 45 9.09 -6.41 -15.86
CA ALA A 45 10.17 -6.13 -16.79
C ALA A 45 11.17 -5.22 -16.08
N THR A 46 12.25 -5.84 -15.60
CA THR A 46 13.45 -5.21 -15.05
C THR A 46 14.00 -4.16 -16.01
N VAL A 47 13.88 -2.88 -15.65
CA VAL A 47 14.73 -1.82 -16.18
C VAL A 47 15.79 -1.52 -15.14
N ALA A 48 17.03 -1.87 -15.49
CA ALA A 48 18.20 -1.64 -14.67
C ALA A 48 18.46 -0.14 -14.51
N ALA A 49 18.38 0.35 -13.27
CA ALA A 49 19.04 1.56 -12.81
C ALA A 49 19.78 1.25 -11.49
N LYS A 50 21.06 1.60 -11.44
CA LYS A 50 22.03 1.36 -10.35
C LYS A 50 21.69 2.21 -9.10
N PRO A 51 22.00 1.77 -7.86
CA PRO A 51 21.06 1.85 -6.74
C PRO A 51 21.14 3.17 -5.96
N ALA A 52 19.99 3.82 -5.79
CA ALA A 52 19.60 4.26 -4.46
C ALA A 52 19.25 2.97 -3.69
N GLY A 53 19.64 2.86 -2.41
CA GLY A 53 19.41 1.65 -1.60
C GLY A 53 17.99 1.11 -1.82
N ASP A 54 17.88 -0.21 -2.00
CA ASP A 54 16.65 -0.92 -2.34
C ASP A 54 15.46 -0.30 -1.57
N ALA A 55 14.45 0.20 -2.28
CA ALA A 55 13.29 0.84 -1.68
C ALA A 55 12.62 -0.10 -0.64
N GLY A 56 12.73 -1.42 -0.85
CA GLY A 56 12.35 -2.43 0.13
C GLY A 56 13.19 -2.39 1.41
N ALA A 57 14.51 -2.27 1.30
CA ALA A 57 15.44 -2.18 2.43
C ALA A 57 15.24 -0.89 3.24
N ILE A 58 15.01 0.26 2.59
CA ILE A 58 14.75 1.53 3.29
C ILE A 58 13.44 1.45 4.09
N LYS A 59 12.40 0.84 3.53
CA LYS A 59 11.12 0.64 4.21
C LYS A 59 11.24 -0.32 5.40
N HIS A 60 11.94 -1.43 5.23
CA HIS A 60 12.24 -2.38 6.31
C HIS A 60 13.03 -1.71 7.45
N GLY A 61 14.04 -0.93 7.10
CA GLY A 61 14.81 -0.12 8.03
C GLY A 61 13.95 0.90 8.80
N GLU A 62 12.97 1.53 8.13
CA GLU A 62 12.03 2.45 8.77
C GLU A 62 11.18 1.74 9.84
N GLU A 63 10.65 0.57 9.53
CA GLU A 63 9.81 -0.22 10.45
C GLU A 63 10.61 -0.62 11.70
N LEU A 64 11.81 -1.15 11.50
CA LEU A 64 12.72 -1.50 12.59
C LEU A 64 13.12 -0.28 13.43
N PHE A 65 13.41 0.86 12.80
CA PHE A 65 13.78 2.09 13.49
C PHE A 65 12.63 2.63 14.35
N LYS A 66 11.41 2.68 13.78
CA LYS A 66 10.23 3.18 14.49
C LYS A 66 9.87 2.32 15.69
N ALA A 67 10.00 0.99 15.56
CA ALA A 67 9.68 0.05 16.63
C ALA A 67 10.71 0.04 17.75
N ASN A 68 12.01 0.15 17.42
CA ASN A 68 13.07 -0.17 18.39
C ASN A 68 14.00 1.00 18.74
N CYS A 69 14.10 2.04 17.91
CA CYS A 69 15.14 3.06 18.03
C CYS A 69 14.59 4.48 18.29
N LYS A 70 13.41 4.81 17.77
CA LYS A 70 12.80 6.15 17.77
C LYS A 70 12.54 6.75 19.18
N SER A 71 12.37 5.89 20.18
CA SER A 71 12.16 6.30 21.58
C SER A 71 13.35 7.08 22.13
N CYS A 72 14.57 6.63 21.80
CA CYS A 72 15.80 7.21 22.33
C CYS A 72 16.56 8.07 21.31
N HIS A 73 16.50 7.72 20.03
CA HIS A 73 17.24 8.41 18.97
C HIS A 73 16.36 9.32 18.13
N LYS A 74 16.90 10.50 17.78
CA LYS A 74 16.40 11.33 16.69
C LYS A 74 17.41 11.30 15.55
N ILE A 75 16.91 11.50 14.33
CA ILE A 75 17.75 11.44 13.13
C ILE A 75 18.71 12.64 13.11
N ASP A 76 18.21 13.83 13.45
CA ASP A 76 18.88 15.11 13.21
C ASP A 76 19.44 15.82 14.45
N LYS A 77 19.12 15.32 15.65
CA LYS A 77 19.49 15.98 16.89
C LYS A 77 19.75 14.98 17.99
N ASP A 78 20.58 15.37 18.95
CA ASP A 78 20.80 14.58 20.16
C ASP A 78 19.52 14.56 21.00
N ALA A 79 19.26 13.42 21.63
CA ALA A 79 18.16 13.19 22.56
C ALA A 79 18.66 12.32 23.72
N VAL A 80 17.98 11.21 24.03
CA VAL A 80 18.50 10.21 24.99
C VAL A 80 19.75 9.53 24.41
N GLY A 81 19.77 9.32 23.09
CA GLY A 81 20.95 8.92 22.33
C GLY A 81 21.38 9.98 21.30
N PRO A 82 22.55 9.81 20.68
CA PRO A 82 23.07 10.73 19.67
C PRO A 82 22.21 10.81 18.41
N ALA A 83 22.35 11.93 17.69
CA ALA A 83 21.86 12.08 16.33
C ALA A 83 22.47 11.00 15.41
N LEU A 84 21.63 10.37 14.59
CA LEU A 84 22.04 9.23 13.78
C LEU A 84 22.31 9.57 12.30
N ARG A 85 21.86 10.72 11.76
CA ARG A 85 22.19 11.09 10.38
C ARG A 85 23.70 11.27 10.22
N GLY A 86 24.27 10.82 9.11
CA GLY A 86 25.71 10.83 8.86
C GLY A 86 26.50 9.83 9.71
N ILE A 87 25.85 8.80 10.29
CA ILE A 87 26.57 7.79 11.06
C ILE A 87 27.57 7.01 10.19
N LYS A 88 27.28 6.81 8.89
CA LYS A 88 28.19 6.14 7.95
C LYS A 88 29.50 6.90 7.73
N THR A 89 29.50 8.21 7.92
CA THR A 89 30.72 9.03 7.80
C THR A 89 31.50 9.08 9.12
N ARG A 90 30.82 8.89 10.25
CA ARG A 90 31.43 8.88 11.59
C ARG A 90 31.99 7.52 12.00
N ARG A 91 31.38 6.42 11.56
CA ARG A 91 31.66 5.06 12.04
C ARG A 91 31.66 4.06 10.89
N LYS A 92 32.54 3.05 10.99
CA LYS A 92 32.58 1.93 10.05
C LYS A 92 31.37 0.99 10.28
N PRO A 93 30.85 0.31 9.24
CA PRO A 93 29.71 -0.61 9.38
C PRO A 93 29.89 -1.66 10.48
N GLU A 94 31.06 -2.32 10.52
CA GLU A 94 31.43 -3.32 11.54
C GLU A 94 31.29 -2.81 12.98
N TRP A 95 31.67 -1.55 13.21
CA TRP A 95 31.56 -0.90 14.52
C TRP A 95 30.08 -0.70 14.89
N ILE A 96 29.26 -0.28 13.93
CA ILE A 96 27.82 -0.05 14.12
C ILE A 96 27.13 -1.38 14.42
N HIS A 97 27.46 -2.44 13.68
CA HIS A 97 26.90 -3.78 13.90
C HIS A 97 27.20 -4.28 15.32
N SER A 98 28.46 -4.18 15.74
CA SER A 98 28.90 -4.62 17.07
C SER A 98 28.21 -3.82 18.19
N TRP A 99 28.12 -2.49 18.03
CA TRP A 99 27.46 -1.61 18.99
C TRP A 99 25.96 -1.90 19.11
N VAL A 100 25.23 -2.06 18.00
CA VAL A 100 23.79 -2.30 18.01
C VAL A 100 23.45 -3.69 18.56
N LYS A 101 24.24 -4.72 18.22
CA LYS A 101 24.02 -6.08 18.71
C LYS A 101 24.22 -6.17 20.22
N ASN A 102 25.33 -5.62 20.73
CA ASN A 102 25.59 -5.60 22.17
C ASN A 102 26.61 -4.52 22.57
N ASN A 103 26.10 -3.32 22.86
CA ASN A 103 26.93 -2.18 23.26
C ASN A 103 27.65 -2.40 24.59
N ALA A 104 27.09 -3.14 25.55
CA ALA A 104 27.73 -3.36 26.85
C ALA A 104 28.99 -4.22 26.70
N VAL A 105 28.88 -5.32 25.95
CA VAL A 105 30.03 -6.19 25.62
C VAL A 105 31.05 -5.43 24.78
N PHE A 106 30.59 -4.63 23.82
CA PHE A 106 31.50 -3.87 22.95
C PHE A 106 32.22 -2.73 23.69
N ARG A 107 31.63 -2.13 24.73
CA ARG A 107 32.37 -1.24 25.63
C ARG A 107 33.38 -1.99 26.47
N ALA A 108 33.01 -3.17 26.98
CA ALA A 108 33.89 -3.99 27.80
C ALA A 108 35.14 -4.49 27.03
N SER A 109 35.09 -4.55 25.70
CA SER A 109 36.27 -4.87 24.88
C SER A 109 37.31 -3.74 24.83
N GLY A 110 37.03 -2.58 25.44
CA GLY A 110 37.97 -1.47 25.54
C GLY A 110 37.97 -0.51 24.34
N ASP A 111 36.94 -0.55 23.49
CA ASP A 111 36.80 0.40 22.39
C ASP A 111 36.62 1.83 22.94
N LYS A 112 37.61 2.68 22.69
CA LYS A 112 37.68 4.04 23.27
C LYS A 112 36.47 4.89 22.88
N ASP A 113 35.97 4.67 21.67
CA ASP A 113 34.87 5.40 21.07
C ASP A 113 33.50 4.99 21.63
N ALA A 114 33.30 3.69 21.83
CA ALA A 114 32.16 3.10 22.51
C ALA A 114 32.07 3.55 23.97
N ILE A 115 33.21 3.69 24.66
CA ILE A 115 33.28 4.22 26.02
C ILE A 115 32.98 5.73 26.03
N ALA A 116 33.61 6.50 25.14
CA ALA A 116 33.43 7.94 25.08
C ALA A 116 31.98 8.36 24.80
N ILE A 117 31.29 7.65 23.90
CA ILE A 117 29.88 7.96 23.61
C ILE A 117 28.97 7.62 24.80
N TYR A 118 29.26 6.56 25.55
CA TYR A 118 28.50 6.18 26.73
C TYR A 118 28.65 7.19 27.87
N GLU A 119 29.87 7.67 28.12
CA GLU A 119 30.13 8.75 29.08
C GLU A 119 29.43 10.06 28.64
N LYS A 120 29.49 10.41 27.36
CA LYS A 120 28.87 11.64 26.81
C LYS A 120 27.34 11.66 27.01
N PHE A 121 26.68 10.50 26.93
CA PHE A 121 25.22 10.38 27.06
C PHE A 121 24.80 9.90 28.46
N ASN A 122 25.48 10.39 29.49
CA ASN A 122 25.17 10.17 30.91
C ASN A 122 25.10 8.69 31.32
N LYS A 123 25.89 7.82 30.70
CA LYS A 123 25.91 6.38 30.97
C LYS A 123 24.55 5.72 30.75
N SER A 124 23.72 6.31 29.87
CA SER A 124 22.44 5.74 29.48
C SER A 124 22.67 4.44 28.72
N GLU A 125 22.10 3.35 29.20
CA GLU A 125 22.23 2.06 28.52
C GLU A 125 21.36 2.00 27.28
N MET A 126 21.96 1.60 26.16
CA MET A 126 21.23 1.27 24.94
C MET A 126 20.80 -0.20 25.02
N THR A 127 19.56 -0.50 24.64
CA THR A 127 19.10 -1.89 24.54
C THR A 127 19.96 -2.68 23.55
N ALA A 128 20.30 -3.92 23.89
CA ALA A 128 21.03 -4.83 23.00
C ALA A 128 20.07 -5.54 22.04
N PHE A 129 20.44 -5.64 20.76
CA PHE A 129 19.65 -6.32 19.73
C PHE A 129 20.41 -7.51 19.11
N PRO A 130 20.70 -8.58 19.89
CA PRO A 130 21.49 -9.71 19.41
C PRO A 130 20.79 -10.49 18.29
N THR A 131 19.48 -10.34 18.15
CA THR A 131 18.67 -10.99 17.10
C THR A 131 18.67 -10.25 15.77
N PHE A 132 19.19 -9.02 15.71
CA PHE A 132 19.26 -8.27 14.45
C PHE A 132 20.40 -8.81 13.59
N THR A 133 20.08 -9.07 12.32
CA THR A 133 21.07 -9.44 11.31
C THR A 133 21.88 -8.20 10.91
N ASN A 134 23.01 -8.40 10.22
CA ASN A 134 23.80 -7.25 9.74
C ASN A 134 22.99 -6.45 8.71
N GLU A 135 22.21 -7.16 7.90
CA GLU A 135 21.31 -6.61 6.89
C GLU A 135 20.20 -5.77 7.52
N ASP A 136 19.62 -6.20 8.66
CA ASP A 136 18.65 -5.40 9.42
C ASP A 136 19.26 -4.09 9.93
N ILE A 137 20.50 -4.15 10.42
CA ILE A 137 21.21 -2.98 10.95
C ILE A 137 21.57 -2.04 9.80
N ASP A 138 22.05 -2.56 8.68
CA ASP A 138 22.35 -1.78 7.48
C ASP A 138 21.10 -1.10 6.91
N ALA A 139 19.96 -1.81 6.87
CA ALA A 139 18.68 -1.24 6.48
C ALA A 139 18.27 -0.07 7.39
N ILE A 140 18.42 -0.19 8.72
CA ILE A 140 18.16 0.91 9.66
C ILE A 140 19.09 2.11 9.38
N VAL A 141 20.38 1.85 9.17
CA VAL A 141 21.36 2.89 8.89
C VAL A 141 21.07 3.59 7.57
N ASP A 142 20.73 2.85 6.52
CA ASP A 142 20.29 3.35 5.22
C ASP A 142 19.06 4.25 5.35
N TYR A 143 18.07 3.79 6.11
CA TYR A 143 16.88 4.59 6.40
C TYR A 143 17.25 5.91 7.07
N VAL A 144 18.09 5.90 8.10
CA VAL A 144 18.45 7.11 8.85
C VAL A 144 19.24 8.11 7.99
N GLU A 145 20.11 7.63 7.10
CA GLU A 145 20.87 8.48 6.19
C GLU A 145 19.96 9.11 5.13
N TRP A 146 19.01 8.34 4.62
CA TRP A 146 18.07 8.79 3.58
C TRP A 146 16.91 9.62 4.15
N ALA A 147 16.49 9.37 5.40
CA ALA A 147 15.30 9.95 5.98
C ALA A 147 15.37 11.49 5.99
N PRO A 148 14.39 12.18 5.41
CA PRO A 148 14.41 13.65 5.28
C PRO A 148 14.29 14.39 6.61
N VAL A 149 14.96 15.55 6.67
CA VAL A 149 14.89 16.52 7.78
C VAL A 149 13.43 16.91 8.02
N GLY A 150 12.90 16.63 9.21
CA GLY A 150 11.54 17.02 9.57
C GLY A 150 10.45 15.97 9.36
N GLY A 151 10.82 14.69 9.24
CA GLY A 151 9.85 13.59 9.32
C GLY A 151 8.90 13.56 8.13
N PHE A 152 9.40 13.13 6.98
CA PHE A 152 8.57 12.76 5.85
C PHE A 152 8.42 11.23 5.76
N LYS A 153 7.17 10.85 5.50
CA LYS A 153 6.66 9.52 5.14
C LYS A 153 7.31 9.14 3.81
N PRO A 154 7.98 7.98 3.68
CA PRO A 154 8.70 7.62 2.46
C PRO A 154 7.78 7.71 1.23
N PRO A 155 8.33 7.89 0.01
CA PRO A 155 7.55 7.71 -1.19
C PRO A 155 6.90 6.35 -1.07
N SER A 156 5.56 6.37 -1.02
CA SER A 156 4.79 5.16 -1.15
C SER A 156 5.05 4.70 -2.57
N ASP A 157 6.07 3.87 -2.72
CA ASP A 157 6.14 3.00 -3.87
C ASP A 157 4.80 2.28 -3.87
N SER A 158 3.97 2.67 -4.83
CA SER A 158 2.59 2.22 -4.95
C SER A 158 2.62 0.84 -5.60
N THR A 159 3.39 -0.06 -5.02
CA THR A 159 3.08 -1.49 -4.96
C THR A 159 2.16 -1.73 -3.76
N THR A 160 1.04 -0.98 -3.71
CA THR A 160 -0.19 -1.59 -3.22
C THR A 160 -0.62 -2.57 -4.30
N VAL A 161 -0.15 -3.82 -4.16
CA VAL A 161 -1.01 -4.95 -4.44
C VAL A 161 -2.31 -4.66 -3.68
N ASN A 162 -3.36 -4.29 -4.40
CA ASN A 162 -4.70 -4.20 -3.83
C ASN A 162 -5.10 -5.62 -3.44
N GLN A 163 -4.70 -6.03 -2.24
CA GLN A 163 -5.38 -7.07 -1.51
C GLN A 163 -6.78 -6.54 -1.15
N PRO A 164 -7.84 -7.37 -1.22
CA PRO A 164 -9.22 -6.95 -0.98
C PRO A 164 -9.40 -6.40 0.44
N PRO A 165 -10.47 -5.64 0.73
CA PRO A 165 -10.67 -5.06 2.04
C PRO A 165 -10.91 -6.17 3.07
N GLY A 166 -9.96 -6.34 3.98
CA GLY A 166 -10.04 -7.25 5.11
C GLY A 166 -8.79 -8.11 5.28
N GLY A 167 -7.85 -7.65 6.10
CA GLY A 167 -6.71 -8.46 6.52
C GLY A 167 -5.55 -7.58 6.96
N GLY A 168 -5.39 -7.41 8.28
CA GLY A 168 -4.23 -6.75 8.87
C GLY A 168 -2.95 -7.45 8.42
N GLY A 169 -2.06 -6.67 7.80
CA GLY A 169 -0.71 -7.11 7.54
C GLY A 169 0.05 -7.08 8.86
N GLY A 170 0.44 -8.24 9.33
CA GLY A 170 1.59 -8.29 10.19
C GLY A 170 2.47 -9.47 9.90
N GLY A 171 3.47 -9.59 10.75
CA GLY A 171 4.56 -10.53 10.58
C GLY A 171 4.10 -11.97 10.42
N LYS A 172 5.06 -12.88 10.37
CA LYS A 172 4.79 -14.33 10.31
C LYS A 172 3.75 -14.79 11.36
N TYR A 173 3.61 -14.06 12.47
CA TYR A 173 2.56 -14.28 13.47
C TYR A 173 1.17 -13.78 13.07
N ASP A 174 1.01 -12.63 12.40
CA ASP A 174 -0.33 -12.13 12.01
C ASP A 174 -0.91 -12.92 10.84
N THR A 175 -0.07 -13.40 9.91
CA THR A 175 -0.51 -14.33 8.85
C THR A 175 -0.97 -15.66 9.44
N VAL A 176 -0.28 -16.18 10.46
CA VAL A 176 -0.69 -17.38 11.20
C VAL A 176 -1.99 -17.13 11.97
N ILE A 177 -2.11 -16.02 12.70
CA ILE A 177 -3.33 -15.67 13.45
C ILE A 177 -4.53 -15.48 12.51
N LEU A 178 -4.37 -14.75 11.40
CA LEU A 178 -5.43 -14.54 10.42
C LEU A 178 -5.85 -15.86 9.76
N SER A 179 -4.90 -16.73 9.42
CA SER A 179 -5.21 -18.05 8.86
C SER A 179 -6.02 -18.91 9.83
N LEU A 180 -5.69 -18.87 11.13
CA LEU A 180 -6.40 -19.60 12.17
C LEU A 180 -7.83 -19.07 12.34
N VAL A 181 -8.02 -17.75 12.34
CA VAL A 181 -9.36 -17.13 12.41
C VAL A 181 -10.22 -17.52 11.20
N ILE A 182 -9.66 -17.53 9.99
CA ILE A 182 -10.38 -17.94 8.77
C ILE A 182 -10.78 -19.42 8.86
N VAL A 183 -9.89 -20.31 9.31
CA VAL A 183 -10.21 -21.73 9.48
C VAL A 183 -11.35 -21.93 10.49
N VAL A 184 -11.32 -21.23 11.62
CA VAL A 184 -12.41 -21.29 12.62
C VAL A 184 -13.72 -20.79 12.02
N LEU A 185 -13.70 -19.68 11.25
CA LEU A 185 -14.90 -19.14 10.61
C LEU A 185 -15.49 -20.12 9.58
N ILE A 186 -14.64 -20.78 8.79
CA ILE A 186 -15.07 -21.82 7.84
C ILE A 186 -15.69 -22.99 8.60
N LEU A 187 -15.09 -23.42 9.71
CA LEU A 187 -15.61 -24.52 10.53
C LEU A 187 -17.00 -24.19 11.10
N VAL A 188 -17.18 -22.95 11.58
CA VAL A 188 -18.49 -22.45 12.04
C VAL A 188 -19.52 -22.44 10.91
N LEU A 189 -19.14 -21.96 9.71
CA LEU A 189 -20.04 -21.95 8.54
C LEU A 189 -20.41 -23.38 8.10
N VAL A 190 -19.46 -24.30 8.06
CA VAL A 190 -19.72 -25.71 7.72
C VAL A 190 -20.63 -26.35 8.75
N SER A 191 -20.37 -26.12 10.05
CA SER A 191 -21.24 -26.57 11.14
C SER A 191 -22.68 -26.07 10.96
N MET A 192 -22.84 -24.77 10.65
CA MET A 192 -24.15 -24.16 10.43
C MET A 192 -24.86 -24.76 9.20
N LEU A 193 -24.13 -25.02 8.11
CA LEU A 193 -24.69 -25.66 6.91
C LEU A 193 -25.10 -27.12 7.16
N VAL A 194 -24.29 -27.88 7.91
CA VAL A 194 -24.61 -29.26 8.32
C VAL A 194 -25.85 -29.26 9.20
N PHE A 195 -25.96 -28.33 10.16
CA PHE A 195 -27.13 -28.19 11.01
C PHE A 195 -28.40 -27.92 10.20
N LEU A 196 -28.36 -26.98 9.25
CA LEU A 196 -29.47 -26.72 8.32
C LEU A 196 -29.79 -27.93 7.43
N SER A 197 -28.77 -28.70 7.03
CA SER A 197 -28.95 -29.94 6.26
C SER A 197 -29.63 -31.04 7.07
N VAL A 198 -29.26 -31.21 8.33
CA VAL A 198 -29.88 -32.16 9.26
C VAL A 198 -31.32 -31.77 9.55
N ILE A 199 -31.60 -30.48 9.78
CA ILE A 199 -32.98 -29.99 9.95
C ILE A 199 -33.81 -30.27 8.70
N LYS A 200 -33.30 -29.92 7.51
CA LYS A 200 -33.99 -30.23 6.25
C LYS A 200 -34.26 -31.73 6.09
N ARG A 201 -33.29 -32.56 6.45
CA ARG A 201 -33.43 -34.03 6.39
C ARG A 201 -34.45 -34.55 7.40
N TYR A 202 -34.47 -34.02 8.62
CA TYR A 202 -35.42 -34.40 9.68
C TYR A 202 -36.85 -33.94 9.36
N LEU A 203 -37.01 -32.74 8.80
CA LEU A 203 -38.31 -32.23 8.34
C LEU A 203 -38.83 -33.03 7.14
N LYS A 204 -37.94 -33.44 6.24
CA LYS A 204 -38.27 -34.29 5.09
C LYS A 204 -38.61 -35.74 5.50
N ASP A 205 -37.99 -36.27 6.54
CA ASP A 205 -38.34 -37.59 7.09
C ASP A 205 -39.72 -37.61 7.77
N LYS A 206 -40.22 -36.43 8.18
CA LYS A 206 -41.56 -36.24 8.75
C LYS A 206 -42.58 -35.66 7.77
N GLU A 207 -42.34 -35.79 6.46
CA GLU A 207 -43.18 -35.22 5.39
C GLU A 207 -44.68 -35.57 5.49
N ASP A 208 -45.01 -36.73 6.07
CA ASP A 208 -46.37 -37.21 6.29
C ASP A 208 -47.13 -36.47 7.41
N LYS A 209 -46.43 -35.69 8.25
CA LYS A 209 -47.00 -34.94 9.38
C LYS A 209 -46.94 -33.41 9.22
N LEU A 210 -46.44 -32.89 8.10
CA LEU A 210 -46.38 -31.44 7.85
C LEU A 210 -47.66 -30.94 7.18
N SER A 211 -48.17 -29.78 7.63
CA SER A 211 -49.25 -29.05 6.96
C SER A 211 -48.82 -28.69 5.53
N THR A 212 -49.79 -28.54 4.62
CA THR A 212 -49.56 -28.05 3.25
C THR A 212 -48.84 -26.70 3.22
N GLU A 213 -49.04 -25.87 4.24
CA GLU A 213 -48.39 -24.56 4.40
C GLU A 213 -46.90 -24.68 4.78
N ASP A 214 -46.56 -25.65 5.64
CA ASP A 214 -45.18 -25.87 6.09
C ASP A 214 -44.29 -26.45 4.97
N LYS A 215 -44.89 -27.22 4.07
CA LYS A 215 -44.21 -27.76 2.88
C LYS A 215 -43.76 -26.65 1.93
N GLU A 216 -44.57 -25.60 1.79
CA GLU A 216 -44.28 -24.48 0.89
C GLU A 216 -43.11 -23.62 1.40
N LEU A 217 -43.00 -23.43 2.72
CA LEU A 217 -41.88 -22.71 3.36
C LEU A 217 -40.54 -23.46 3.22
N VAL A 218 -40.55 -24.79 3.31
CA VAL A 218 -39.35 -25.62 3.19
C VAL A 218 -38.84 -25.67 1.74
N GLU A 219 -39.74 -25.64 0.77
CA GLU A 219 -39.41 -25.67 -0.66
C GLU A 219 -39.19 -24.30 -1.29
N GLN A 220 -39.33 -23.20 -0.53
CA GLN A 220 -39.10 -21.85 -1.02
C GLN A 220 -37.64 -21.66 -1.48
N LYS A 221 -37.39 -21.92 -2.77
CA LYS A 221 -36.11 -21.70 -3.42
C LYS A 221 -35.98 -20.21 -3.71
N PHE A 222 -34.99 -19.57 -3.08
CA PHE A 222 -34.61 -18.20 -3.43
C PHE A 222 -34.24 -18.14 -4.93
N ASP A 223 -35.02 -17.39 -5.71
CA ASP A 223 -34.72 -17.18 -7.13
C ASP A 223 -33.61 -16.12 -7.27
N ILE A 224 -32.37 -16.60 -7.21
CA ILE A 224 -31.17 -15.79 -7.41
C ILE A 224 -31.22 -15.06 -8.75
N LYS A 225 -31.87 -15.64 -9.77
CA LYS A 225 -31.97 -15.05 -11.11
C LYS A 225 -32.88 -13.83 -11.14
N ALA A 226 -33.98 -13.87 -10.39
CA ALA A 226 -34.87 -12.72 -10.20
C ALA A 226 -34.17 -11.62 -9.39
N PHE A 227 -33.42 -11.97 -8.35
CA PHE A 227 -32.67 -11.03 -7.52
C PHE A 227 -31.59 -10.29 -8.31
N VAL A 228 -30.76 -11.01 -9.07
CA VAL A 228 -29.69 -10.42 -9.89
C VAL A 228 -30.24 -9.55 -11.04
N LYS A 229 -31.45 -9.85 -11.53
CA LYS A 229 -32.13 -9.05 -12.57
C LYS A 229 -32.87 -7.84 -12.00
N SER A 230 -32.97 -7.71 -10.68
CA SER A 230 -33.66 -6.60 -10.04
C SER A 230 -32.96 -5.27 -10.35
N LYS A 231 -33.76 -4.22 -10.59
CA LYS A 231 -33.21 -2.88 -10.86
C LYS A 231 -32.34 -2.38 -9.71
N GLY A 232 -32.70 -2.70 -8.46
CA GLY A 232 -31.94 -2.33 -7.28
C GLY A 232 -30.54 -2.96 -7.24
N PHE A 233 -30.44 -4.27 -7.51
CA PHE A 233 -29.15 -4.97 -7.56
C PHE A 233 -28.25 -4.41 -8.67
N ILE A 234 -28.81 -4.21 -9.86
CA ILE A 234 -28.09 -3.63 -11.00
C ILE A 234 -27.59 -2.22 -10.66
N THR A 235 -28.42 -1.38 -10.02
CA THR A 235 -28.01 -0.02 -9.60
C THR A 235 -26.83 -0.07 -8.61
N ILE A 236 -26.87 -0.96 -7.62
CA ILE A 236 -25.77 -1.11 -6.65
C ILE A 236 -24.48 -1.54 -7.34
N VAL A 237 -24.56 -2.51 -8.26
CA VAL A 237 -23.38 -2.99 -9.01
C VAL A 237 -22.80 -1.90 -9.90
N VAL A 238 -23.64 -1.15 -10.61
CA VAL A 238 -23.20 -0.04 -11.46
C VAL A 238 -22.57 1.08 -10.62
N LEU A 239 -23.17 1.43 -9.48
CA LEU A 239 -22.64 2.45 -8.58
C LEU A 239 -21.29 2.01 -7.98
N ALA A 240 -21.16 0.74 -7.58
CA ALA A 240 -19.89 0.18 -7.12
C ALA A 240 -18.81 0.23 -8.21
N PHE A 241 -19.17 -0.11 -9.45
CA PHE A 241 -18.25 -0.03 -10.60
C PHE A 241 -17.76 1.40 -10.85
N ILE A 242 -18.68 2.39 -10.80
CA ILE A 242 -18.32 3.80 -10.96
C ILE A 242 -17.38 4.24 -9.84
N MET A 243 -17.69 3.92 -8.58
CA MET A 243 -16.83 4.28 -7.44
C MET A 243 -15.43 3.66 -7.56
N ILE A 244 -15.33 2.40 -7.97
CA ILE A 244 -14.03 1.73 -8.18
C ILE A 244 -13.27 2.43 -9.30
N THR A 245 -13.91 2.71 -10.43
CA THR A 245 -13.27 3.35 -11.59
C THR A 245 -12.78 4.76 -11.25
N VAL A 246 -13.60 5.56 -10.56
CA VAL A 246 -13.20 6.90 -10.11
C VAL A 246 -12.01 6.81 -9.15
N ARG A 247 -12.03 5.87 -8.21
CA ARG A 247 -10.92 5.64 -7.28
C ARG A 247 -9.65 5.24 -8.00
N THR A 248 -9.71 4.32 -8.98
CA THR A 248 -8.52 3.89 -9.73
C THR A 248 -7.95 5.01 -10.57
N CYS A 249 -8.80 5.80 -11.24
CA CYS A 249 -8.37 6.97 -11.99
C CYS A 249 -7.73 8.02 -11.08
N TRP A 250 -8.29 8.24 -9.88
CA TRP A 250 -7.74 9.18 -8.91
C TRP A 250 -6.35 8.75 -8.42
N LEU A 251 -6.17 7.47 -8.09
CA LEU A 251 -4.88 6.93 -7.69
C LEU A 251 -3.85 6.98 -8.83
N GLY A 252 -4.26 6.66 -10.06
CA GLY A 252 -3.41 6.78 -11.25
C GLY A 252 -3.01 8.22 -11.57
N ALA A 253 -3.89 9.19 -11.32
CA ALA A 253 -3.55 10.61 -11.45
C ALA A 253 -2.52 11.05 -10.40
N LEU A 254 -2.61 10.52 -9.17
CA LEU A 254 -1.63 10.79 -8.11
C LEU A 254 -0.27 10.13 -8.35
N SER A 255 -0.18 9.09 -9.19
CA SER A 255 1.11 8.48 -9.58
C SER A 255 1.84 9.24 -10.68
N ILE A 256 1.24 10.28 -11.28
CA ILE A 256 1.92 11.11 -12.28
C ILE A 256 2.89 12.06 -11.58
N GLY A 257 4.12 11.58 -11.38
CA GLY A 257 5.38 12.37 -11.41
C GLY A 257 5.47 13.66 -10.60
N VAL A 258 4.81 13.78 -9.44
CA VAL A 258 5.07 14.89 -8.50
C VAL A 258 6.26 14.50 -7.62
N GLU A 259 7.47 14.67 -8.15
CA GLU A 259 8.71 14.42 -7.41
C GLU A 259 8.83 15.40 -6.23
N GLN A 260 8.73 14.88 -5.00
CA GLN A 260 9.01 15.66 -3.80
C GLN A 260 10.49 15.58 -3.47
N ASN A 261 11.14 16.74 -3.29
CA ASN A 261 12.58 16.87 -3.00
C ASN A 261 13.53 16.65 -4.20
N TYR A 262 13.07 16.88 -5.42
CA TYR A 262 13.94 16.91 -6.60
C TYR A 262 15.06 17.96 -6.45
N GLN A 263 16.31 17.50 -6.30
CA GLN A 263 17.51 18.34 -6.19
C GLN A 263 18.56 17.83 -7.19
N PRO A 264 18.66 18.42 -8.40
CA PRO A 264 19.67 18.02 -9.34
C PRO A 264 21.06 18.44 -8.84
N VAL A 265 22.08 17.64 -9.15
CA VAL A 265 23.48 18.02 -8.90
C VAL A 265 23.79 19.27 -9.72
N GLN A 266 23.99 20.41 -9.05
CA GLN A 266 24.29 21.67 -9.72
C GLN A 266 25.81 21.78 -9.96
N PRO A 267 26.26 22.17 -11.17
CA PRO A 267 27.68 22.38 -11.47
C PRO A 267 28.36 23.47 -10.62
N ILE A 268 27.57 24.42 -10.09
CA ILE A 268 28.02 25.52 -9.25
C ILE A 268 27.30 25.41 -7.91
N HIS A 269 28.05 25.32 -6.81
CA HIS A 269 27.50 25.27 -5.47
C HIS A 269 27.04 26.66 -5.02
N PHE A 270 25.74 26.93 -5.11
CA PHE A 270 25.16 28.19 -4.65
C PHE A 270 24.37 28.01 -3.34
N SER A 271 24.91 28.51 -2.23
CA SER A 271 24.31 28.34 -0.90
C SER A 271 23.13 29.29 -0.68
N HIS A 272 21.93 28.75 -0.42
CA HIS A 272 20.72 29.50 -0.05
C HIS A 272 20.88 30.38 1.18
N LYS A 273 21.71 29.96 2.15
CA LYS A 273 21.97 30.74 3.36
C LYS A 273 22.67 32.06 3.05
N LEU A 274 23.66 32.03 2.16
CA LEU A 274 24.46 33.20 1.83
C LEU A 274 23.68 34.20 0.97
N HIS A 275 22.99 33.73 -0.07
CA HIS A 275 22.36 34.65 -1.02
C HIS A 275 21.01 35.20 -0.53
N ALA A 276 20.13 34.38 0.04
CA ALA A 276 18.82 34.82 0.52
C ALA A 276 18.87 35.34 1.96
N GLY A 277 19.74 34.76 2.80
CA GLY A 277 19.90 35.16 4.20
C GLY A 277 20.79 36.39 4.36
N ASP A 278 22.09 36.22 4.09
CA ASP A 278 23.09 37.25 4.40
C ASP A 278 23.05 38.42 3.40
N ASN A 279 23.01 38.10 2.10
CA ASN A 279 23.03 39.11 1.03
C ASN A 279 21.64 39.66 0.67
N LYS A 280 20.56 39.06 1.20
CA LYS A 280 19.17 39.46 0.97
C LYS A 280 18.79 39.63 -0.51
N ILE A 281 19.38 38.82 -1.40
CA ILE A 281 19.11 38.87 -2.84
C ILE A 281 17.69 38.38 -3.09
N ASN A 282 16.92 39.14 -3.87
CA ASN A 282 15.55 38.80 -4.19
C ASN A 282 15.50 37.53 -5.07
N CYS A 283 14.71 36.54 -4.65
CA CYS A 283 14.56 35.26 -5.36
C CYS A 283 14.14 35.43 -6.83
N ASN A 284 13.34 36.45 -7.12
CA ASN A 284 12.78 36.74 -8.44
C ASN A 284 13.85 37.23 -9.44
N TYR A 285 15.07 37.52 -8.97
CA TYR A 285 16.20 37.86 -9.80
C TYR A 285 16.67 36.66 -10.64
N CYS A 286 16.66 35.46 -10.04
CA CYS A 286 17.04 34.24 -10.73
C CYS A 286 15.84 33.34 -11.05
N HIS A 287 14.89 33.21 -10.12
CA HIS A 287 13.74 32.31 -10.26
C HIS A 287 12.55 33.04 -10.89
N THR A 288 12.18 32.69 -12.12
CA THR A 288 11.01 33.26 -12.80
C THR A 288 9.70 32.62 -12.32
N GLY A 289 8.83 33.41 -11.68
CA GLY A 289 7.52 32.91 -11.24
C GLY A 289 7.48 32.44 -9.79
N VAL A 290 8.44 32.86 -8.97
CA VAL A 290 8.46 32.69 -7.50
C VAL A 290 7.12 33.06 -6.87
N TYR A 291 6.52 34.16 -7.34
CA TYR A 291 5.25 34.66 -6.81
C TYR A 291 4.00 34.03 -7.44
N LYS A 292 4.16 33.14 -8.43
CA LYS A 292 3.05 32.54 -9.18
C LYS A 292 2.82 31.07 -8.85
N GLY A 293 3.79 30.39 -8.26
CA GLY A 293 3.74 28.96 -7.97
C GLY A 293 4.01 28.62 -6.51
N LYS A 294 3.69 27.38 -6.11
CA LYS A 294 4.08 26.84 -4.79
C LYS A 294 5.59 26.54 -4.70
N GLN A 295 6.26 26.43 -5.84
CA GLN A 295 7.68 26.15 -5.96
C GLN A 295 8.30 27.14 -6.94
N SER A 296 9.54 27.52 -6.68
CA SER A 296 10.33 28.31 -7.63
C SER A 296 10.84 27.39 -8.74
N ASN A 297 10.75 27.85 -9.99
CA ASN A 297 11.35 27.14 -11.11
C ASN A 297 12.89 27.15 -10.99
N ILE A 298 13.56 26.16 -11.57
CA ILE A 298 15.03 26.12 -11.57
C ILE A 298 15.54 26.99 -12.74
N PRO A 299 16.34 28.05 -12.48
CA PRO A 299 16.90 28.88 -13.54
C PRO A 299 17.91 28.13 -14.40
N SER A 300 18.12 28.62 -15.63
CA SER A 300 19.20 28.13 -16.48
C SER A 300 20.56 28.60 -15.97
N LEU A 301 21.63 27.86 -16.30
CA LEU A 301 23.01 28.19 -15.89
C LEU A 301 23.46 29.59 -16.36
N ASN A 302 22.89 30.10 -17.45
CA ASN A 302 23.19 31.43 -17.98
C ASN A 302 22.72 32.59 -17.08
N ILE A 303 21.83 32.34 -16.13
CA ILE A 303 21.38 33.37 -15.17
C ILE A 303 22.39 33.53 -14.02
N CYS A 304 23.27 32.55 -13.82
CA CYS A 304 24.27 32.51 -12.75
C CYS A 304 25.72 32.74 -13.21
N MET A 305 25.98 32.76 -14.52
CA MET A 305 27.27 33.12 -15.13
C MET A 305 27.29 34.61 -15.48
#